data_AF-X1FHF5-F1
#
_entry.id   AF-X1FHF5-F1
#
_cell.length_a   1.000
_cell.length_b   1.000
_cell.length_c   1.000
_cell.angle_alpha   90.00
_cell.angle_beta   90.00
_cell.angle_gamma   90.00
#
_symmetry.space_group_name_H-M   'P 1'
#
loop_
_entity.id
_entity.type
_entity.pdbx_description
1 polymer ?
#
loop_
_entity_poly.entity_id
_entity_poly.type
_entity_poly.pdbx_seq_one_letter_code
_entity_poly.pdbx_strand_id
1 'polypeptide(L)'
;MTKNRPLVHFSVCPKDCFGSCSLEVEVGKGKIIKVRGNRNSPVNQGRICIKGKNYPNMVYGSERLLYPLQRIGKRGKGEFKRIGWEQALDVIYKKLKNLRGQHGPESVLYYNRFANLGVVKNCAYGFWYQFGGFTSTYGGLCDSAAQEAINLTYGEVKHNKISDLENSKLIILWGSNPAYTNIHLMHHVNKAVDKGAKLITIDIRENESGAKSYLYLNPRPGTDGCLALGIANKLIENKLIDHN
;
A
#
# COMPACT_ATOMS: atom_id res chain seq x y z
N MET A 1 3.38 39.04 19.14
CA MET A 1 3.20 38.06 18.04
C MET A 1 4.35 37.08 18.07
N THR A 2 4.07 35.81 18.39
CA THR A 2 5.06 34.82 18.85
C THR A 2 5.94 34.27 17.72
N LYS A 3 7.22 34.68 17.67
CA LYS A 3 8.24 34.23 16.70
C LYS A 3 8.61 32.73 16.76
N ASN A 4 7.94 31.91 17.59
CA ASN A 4 8.33 30.52 17.88
C ASN A 4 7.21 29.48 17.69
N ARG A 5 6.10 29.80 17.01
CA ARG A 5 5.13 28.73 16.66
C ARG A 5 5.68 27.91 15.49
N PRO A 6 5.78 26.58 15.62
CA PRO A 6 6.21 25.74 14.51
C PRO A 6 5.23 25.86 13.35
N LEU A 7 5.77 25.88 12.13
CA LEU A 7 4.99 25.97 10.90
C LEU A 7 4.32 24.62 10.65
N VAL A 8 3.04 24.65 10.29
CA VAL A 8 2.29 23.43 9.93
C VAL A 8 2.10 23.43 8.42
N HIS A 9 2.54 22.35 7.79
CA HIS A 9 2.36 22.10 6.36
C HIS A 9 1.43 20.90 6.15
N PHE A 10 0.69 20.90 5.06
CA PHE A 10 -0.13 19.76 4.68
C PHE A 10 0.62 18.84 3.71
N SER A 11 0.44 17.54 3.90
CA SER A 11 0.99 16.52 3.01
C SER A 11 0.04 15.32 2.94
N VAL A 12 0.40 14.31 2.16
CA VAL A 12 -0.33 13.06 2.03
C VAL A 12 0.65 11.91 2.24
N CYS A 13 0.23 10.88 2.96
CA CYS A 13 1.05 9.70 3.18
C CYS A 13 1.20 8.88 1.88
N PRO A 14 2.42 8.76 1.30
CA PRO A 14 2.62 7.99 0.06
C PRO A 14 2.82 6.49 0.31
N LYS A 15 2.56 5.98 1.51
CA LYS A 15 2.81 4.54 1.80
C LYS A 15 1.85 3.67 1.02
N ASP A 16 2.35 2.49 0.69
CA ASP A 16 1.67 1.45 -0.06
C ASP A 16 0.65 0.68 0.80
N CYS A 17 -0.37 1.39 1.27
CA CYS A 17 -1.52 0.81 1.98
C CYS A 17 -2.85 1.39 1.51
N PHE A 18 -2.83 2.13 0.38
CA PHE A 18 -3.97 2.79 -0.27
C PHE A 18 -4.80 3.75 0.60
N GLY A 19 -4.40 3.98 1.86
CA GLY A 19 -5.12 4.83 2.81
C GLY A 19 -4.97 6.32 2.54
N SER A 20 -3.94 6.74 1.80
CA SER A 20 -3.72 8.14 1.36
C SER A 20 -4.00 9.18 2.44
N CYS A 21 -3.59 8.90 3.68
CA CYS A 21 -3.95 9.72 4.83
C CYS A 21 -3.46 11.16 4.62
N SER A 22 -4.33 12.14 4.84
CA SER A 22 -3.90 13.54 4.89
C SER A 22 -3.17 13.81 6.20
N LEU A 23 -2.05 14.52 6.09
CA LEU A 23 -1.08 14.76 7.15
C LEU A 23 -0.95 16.25 7.44
N GLU A 24 -0.75 16.56 8.72
CA GLU A 24 -0.23 17.83 9.22
C GLU A 24 1.22 17.59 9.66
N VAL A 25 2.15 18.32 9.06
CA VAL A 25 3.60 18.20 9.28
C VAL A 25 4.08 19.46 9.98
N GLU A 26 4.47 19.31 11.24
CA GLU A 26 4.97 20.38 12.10
C GLU A 26 6.48 20.51 11.90
N VAL A 27 6.93 21.68 11.44
CA VAL A 27 8.32 21.99 11.12
C VAL A 27 8.83 23.12 12.02
N GLY A 28 10.00 22.92 12.62
CA GLY A 28 10.69 23.96 13.37
C GLY A 28 12.20 23.86 13.18
N LYS A 29 12.86 25.02 13.05
CA LYS A 29 14.30 25.13 12.74
C LYS A 29 14.71 24.26 11.54
N GLY A 30 13.86 24.23 10.50
CA GLY A 30 14.12 23.47 9.27
C GLY A 30 14.01 21.94 9.38
N LYS A 31 13.54 21.40 10.51
CA LYS A 31 13.37 19.96 10.71
C LYS A 31 11.91 19.61 11.00
N ILE A 32 11.50 18.42 10.56
CA ILE A 32 10.20 17.84 10.91
C ILE A 32 10.25 17.46 12.38
N ILE A 33 9.42 18.12 13.19
CA ILE A 33 9.30 17.86 14.63
C ILE A 33 8.25 16.77 14.86
N LYS A 34 7.13 16.84 14.14
CA LYS A 34 5.99 15.96 14.36
C LYS A 34 5.14 15.79 13.11
N VAL A 35 4.55 14.61 12.98
CA VAL A 35 3.53 14.32 11.95
C VAL A 35 2.25 13.87 12.64
N ARG A 36 1.14 14.49 12.26
CA ARG A 36 -0.22 14.18 12.75
C ARG A 36 -1.13 13.93 11.54
N GLY A 37 -2.27 13.27 11.77
CA GLY A 37 -3.31 13.23 10.75
C GLY A 37 -4.05 14.57 10.71
N ASN A 38 -4.41 15.02 9.52
CA ASN A 38 -5.27 16.17 9.33
C ASN A 38 -6.69 15.87 9.84
N ARG A 39 -7.14 16.63 10.84
CA ARG A 39 -8.46 16.44 11.46
C ARG A 39 -9.61 16.74 10.51
N ASN A 40 -9.39 17.63 9.55
CA ASN A 40 -10.39 18.04 8.56
C ASN A 40 -10.46 17.07 7.37
N SER A 41 -9.63 16.03 7.34
CA SER A 41 -9.66 15.07 6.24
C SER A 41 -10.89 14.18 6.31
N PRO A 42 -11.67 14.04 5.22
CA PRO A 42 -12.81 13.12 5.19
C PRO A 42 -12.36 11.66 5.22
N VAL A 43 -11.13 11.37 4.76
CA VAL A 43 -10.59 10.01 4.66
C VAL A 43 -10.18 9.49 6.04
N ASN A 44 -9.35 10.27 6.75
CA ASN A 44 -8.72 9.77 7.96
C ASN A 44 -9.13 10.50 9.24
N GLN A 45 -9.78 11.67 9.18
CA GLN A 45 -10.32 12.40 10.33
C GLN A 45 -9.30 12.53 11.48
N GLY A 46 -8.04 12.83 11.15
CA GLY A 46 -6.94 12.91 12.11
C GLY A 46 -6.28 11.58 12.50
N ARG A 47 -6.88 10.43 12.18
CA ARG A 47 -6.29 9.10 12.45
C ARG A 47 -5.15 8.82 11.49
N ILE A 48 -4.03 8.35 12.01
CA ILE A 48 -2.92 7.79 11.23
C ILE A 48 -2.28 6.65 12.02
N CYS A 49 -1.75 5.66 11.31
CA CYS A 49 -1.05 4.56 11.95
C CYS A 49 0.32 4.99 12.50
N ILE A 50 0.94 4.13 13.31
CA ILE A 50 2.28 4.37 13.85
C ILE A 50 3.34 4.61 12.76
N LYS A 51 3.18 3.95 11.60
CA LYS A 51 4.05 4.13 10.43
C LYS A 51 4.02 5.57 9.90
N GLY A 52 2.86 6.23 9.95
CA GLY A 52 2.71 7.64 9.56
C GLY A 52 3.25 8.59 10.62
N LYS A 53 3.03 8.31 11.91
CA LYS A 53 3.57 9.13 13.01
C LYS A 53 5.10 9.15 13.02
N ASN A 54 5.73 8.05 12.62
CA ASN A 54 7.18 7.85 12.67
C ASN A 54 7.95 8.34 11.41
N TYR A 55 7.34 9.15 10.54
CA TYR A 55 8.07 9.76 9.43
C TYR A 55 9.35 10.52 9.85
N PRO A 56 9.40 11.27 10.97
CA PRO A 56 10.64 11.92 11.40
C PRO A 56 11.79 10.92 11.59
N ASN A 57 11.53 9.76 12.17
CA ASN A 57 12.54 8.71 12.37
C ASN A 57 13.01 8.12 11.03
N MET A 58 12.13 8.05 10.03
CA MET A 58 12.51 7.61 8.67
C MET A 58 13.40 8.66 7.97
N VAL A 59 13.13 9.95 8.17
CA VAL A 59 13.87 11.06 7.53
C VAL A 59 15.20 11.33 8.23
N TYR A 60 15.32 11.06 9.53
CA TYR A 60 16.51 11.37 10.33
C TYR A 60 17.21 10.14 10.93
N GLY A 61 16.79 8.92 10.56
CA GLY A 61 17.42 7.69 11.03
C GLY A 61 18.86 7.55 10.56
N SER A 62 19.68 6.85 11.36
CA SER A 62 21.10 6.58 11.07
C SER A 62 21.31 5.87 9.73
N GLU A 63 20.37 4.99 9.36
CA GLU A 63 20.43 4.18 8.14
C GLU A 63 19.99 4.93 6.88
N ARG A 64 19.70 6.23 6.97
CA ARG A 64 19.28 6.99 5.80
C ARG A 64 20.42 7.11 4.80
N LEU A 65 20.16 6.70 3.56
CA LEU A 65 21.09 6.91 2.45
C LEU A 65 21.16 8.41 2.11
N LEU A 66 22.33 9.02 2.37
CA LEU A 66 22.58 10.45 2.13
C LEU A 66 23.40 10.71 0.86
N TYR A 67 24.11 9.71 0.36
CA TYR A 67 25.06 9.85 -0.74
C TYR A 67 24.95 8.69 -1.72
N PRO A 68 25.30 8.91 -3.00
CA PRO A 68 25.50 7.81 -3.94
C PRO A 68 26.58 6.84 -3.46
N LEU A 69 26.27 5.55 -3.55
CA LEU A 69 27.15 4.46 -3.15
C LEU A 69 27.40 3.53 -4.34
N GLN A 70 28.66 3.31 -4.69
CA GLN A 70 29.07 2.36 -5.72
C GLN A 70 29.56 1.07 -5.07
N ARG A 71 29.00 -0.06 -5.50
CA ARG A 71 29.48 -1.38 -5.07
C ARG A 71 30.89 -1.60 -5.60
N ILE A 72 31.81 -1.99 -4.72
CA ILE A 72 33.21 -2.30 -5.04
C ILE A 72 33.55 -3.79 -4.87
N GLY A 73 32.68 -4.54 -4.17
CA GLY A 73 32.86 -5.97 -3.93
C GLY A 73 31.87 -6.88 -4.64
N LYS A 74 31.91 -8.17 -4.27
CA LYS A 74 30.94 -9.17 -4.73
C LYS A 74 29.53 -8.81 -4.24
N ARG A 75 28.51 -9.10 -5.07
CA ARG A 75 27.10 -8.90 -4.70
C ARG A 75 26.79 -9.69 -3.42
N GLY A 76 26.08 -9.05 -2.49
CA GLY A 76 25.73 -9.63 -1.19
C GLY A 76 26.75 -9.39 -0.07
N LYS A 77 27.96 -8.89 -0.36
CA LYS A 77 28.97 -8.60 0.67
C LYS A 77 28.81 -7.27 1.39
N GLY A 78 27.94 -6.38 0.92
CA GLY A 78 27.74 -5.06 1.52
C GLY A 78 28.89 -4.06 1.32
N GLU A 79 29.81 -4.36 0.39
CA GLU A 79 30.99 -3.53 0.16
C GLU A 79 30.71 -2.39 -0.83
N PHE A 80 30.58 -1.17 -0.29
CA PHE A 80 30.28 0.05 -1.04
C PHE A 80 31.28 1.16 -0.75
N LYS A 81 31.60 1.94 -1.79
CA LYS A 81 32.35 3.19 -1.70
C LYS A 81 31.42 4.36 -2.02
N ARG A 82 31.49 5.43 -1.24
CA ARG A 82 30.81 6.69 -1.55
C ARG A 82 31.44 7.33 -2.81
N ILE A 83 30.59 7.79 -3.71
CA ILE A 83 30.99 8.55 -4.91
C ILE A 83 30.19 9.86 -5.03
N GLY A 84 30.67 10.76 -5.89
CA GLY A 84 29.95 12.00 -6.21
C GLY A 84 28.72 11.76 -7.09
N TRP A 85 27.78 12.72 -7.11
CA TRP A 85 26.58 12.65 -7.95
C TRP A 85 26.90 12.62 -9.44
N GLU A 86 27.80 13.48 -9.92
CA GLU A 86 28.23 13.49 -11.32
C GLU A 86 28.81 12.14 -11.75
N GLN A 87 29.74 11.59 -10.94
CA GLN A 87 30.31 10.27 -11.18
C GLN A 87 29.24 9.16 -11.19
N ALA A 88 28.27 9.22 -10.27
CA ALA A 88 27.19 8.23 -10.21
C ALA A 88 26.31 8.28 -11.47
N LEU A 89 25.94 9.48 -11.91
CA LEU A 89 25.16 9.70 -13.12
C LEU A 89 25.92 9.26 -14.38
N ASP A 90 27.21 9.56 -14.47
CA ASP A 90 28.07 9.11 -15.58
C ASP A 90 28.15 7.59 -15.68
N VAL A 91 28.31 6.90 -14.54
CA VAL A 91 28.34 5.43 -14.52
C VAL A 91 27.02 4.85 -14.98
N ILE A 92 25.88 5.41 -14.54
CA ILE A 92 24.55 4.98 -14.95
C ILE A 92 24.33 5.26 -16.44
N TYR A 93 24.65 6.46 -16.90
CA TYR A 93 24.52 6.88 -18.29
C TYR A 93 25.32 5.97 -19.24
N LYS A 94 26.61 5.74 -18.95
CA LYS A 94 27.47 4.88 -19.79
C LYS A 94 26.90 3.46 -19.90
N LYS A 95 26.40 2.90 -18.79
CA LYS A 95 25.78 1.57 -18.78
C LYS A 95 24.48 1.52 -19.58
N LEU A 96 23.56 2.44 -19.32
CA LEU A 96 22.28 2.48 -20.03
C LEU A 96 22.48 2.72 -21.53
N LYS A 97 23.38 3.63 -21.91
CA LYS A 97 23.73 3.90 -23.32
C LYS A 97 24.28 2.66 -24.01
N ASN A 98 25.20 1.95 -23.36
CA ASN A 98 25.81 0.74 -23.91
C ASN A 98 24.78 -0.39 -24.07
N LEU A 99 23.98 -0.67 -23.03
CA LEU A 99 22.92 -1.68 -23.08
C LEU A 99 21.92 -1.39 -24.19
N ARG A 100 21.45 -0.14 -24.30
CA ARG A 100 20.56 0.27 -25.38
C ARG A 100 21.19 0.10 -26.77
N GLY A 101 22.46 0.46 -26.92
CA GLY A 101 23.16 0.35 -28.20
C GLY A 101 23.42 -1.09 -28.65
N GLN A 102 23.61 -2.02 -27.71
CA GLN A 102 23.93 -3.43 -28.00
C GLN A 102 22.70 -4.33 -28.06
N HIS A 103 21.67 -4.04 -27.26
CA HIS A 103 20.55 -4.96 -26.99
C HIS A 103 19.17 -4.29 -27.04
N GLY A 104 19.09 -3.04 -27.49
CA GLY A 104 17.84 -2.29 -27.51
C GLY A 104 17.39 -1.81 -26.10
N PRO A 105 16.42 -0.88 -26.04
CA PRO A 105 15.88 -0.34 -24.81
C PRO A 105 15.18 -1.38 -23.90
N GLU A 106 14.63 -2.45 -24.48
CA GLU A 106 13.99 -3.58 -23.81
C GLU A 106 14.94 -4.40 -22.94
N SER A 107 16.25 -4.25 -23.12
CA SER A 107 17.27 -4.87 -22.27
C SER A 107 17.29 -4.34 -20.82
N VAL A 108 16.56 -3.25 -20.55
CA VAL A 108 16.50 -2.61 -19.24
C VAL A 108 15.11 -2.79 -18.63
N LEU A 109 15.05 -3.44 -17.46
CA LEU A 109 13.84 -3.53 -16.64
C LEU A 109 13.71 -2.27 -15.78
N TYR A 110 12.67 -1.47 -16.01
CA TYR A 110 12.26 -0.42 -15.08
C TYR A 110 11.11 -0.90 -14.20
N TYR A 111 11.42 -1.14 -12.92
CA TYR A 111 10.43 -1.58 -11.95
C TYR A 111 9.82 -0.39 -11.21
N ASN A 112 8.56 -0.07 -11.55
CA ASN A 112 7.89 1.13 -11.06
C ASN A 112 6.57 0.83 -10.32
N ARG A 113 6.61 0.06 -9.23
CA ARG A 113 5.42 -0.18 -8.39
C ARG A 113 5.76 -0.35 -6.91
N PHE A 114 4.77 -0.19 -6.04
CA PHE A 114 4.81 -0.50 -4.60
C PHE A 114 5.81 0.31 -3.76
N ALA A 115 5.75 0.11 -2.43
CA ALA A 115 6.51 0.78 -1.36
C ALA A 115 6.25 2.30 -1.19
N ASN A 116 6.16 3.03 -2.29
CA ASN A 116 5.80 4.44 -2.35
C ASN A 116 4.87 4.68 -3.55
N LEU A 117 3.68 5.20 -3.26
CA LEU A 117 2.60 5.54 -4.20
C LEU A 117 2.52 7.05 -4.49
N GLY A 118 3.56 7.82 -4.17
CA GLY A 118 3.63 9.25 -4.45
C GLY A 118 3.69 9.53 -5.95
N VAL A 119 2.88 10.49 -6.41
CA VAL A 119 2.71 10.80 -7.85
C VAL A 119 4.02 11.19 -8.54
N VAL A 120 4.96 11.81 -7.82
CA VAL A 120 6.28 12.23 -8.35
C VAL A 120 7.07 11.05 -8.93
N LYS A 121 6.85 9.83 -8.45
CA LYS A 121 7.47 8.62 -9.00
C LYS A 121 7.14 8.42 -10.50
N ASN A 122 5.99 8.91 -10.96
CA ASN A 122 5.60 8.82 -12.36
C ASN A 122 6.41 9.75 -13.28
N CYS A 123 7.09 10.77 -12.75
CA CYS A 123 7.94 11.65 -13.56
C CYS A 123 9.08 10.89 -14.26
N ALA A 124 9.52 9.77 -13.69
CA ALA A 124 10.56 8.92 -14.28
C ALA A 124 10.13 8.31 -15.63
N TYR A 125 8.83 8.14 -15.91
CA TYR A 125 8.37 7.67 -17.22
C TYR A 125 8.80 8.60 -18.36
N GLY A 126 8.88 9.91 -18.11
CA GLY A 126 9.38 10.86 -19.11
C GLY A 126 10.81 10.54 -19.55
N PHE A 127 11.69 10.22 -18.60
CA PHE A 127 13.05 9.76 -18.90
C PHE A 127 13.04 8.47 -19.73
N TRP A 128 12.24 7.48 -19.32
CA TRP A 128 12.25 6.17 -19.98
C TRP A 128 11.64 6.17 -21.39
N TYR A 129 10.66 7.03 -21.65
CA TYR A 129 10.16 7.23 -23.02
C TYR A 129 11.23 7.88 -23.89
N GLN A 130 11.95 8.90 -23.40
CA GLN A 130 13.07 9.53 -24.12
C GLN A 130 14.30 8.61 -24.25
N PHE A 131 14.44 7.63 -23.35
CA PHE A 131 15.44 6.58 -23.46
C PHE A 131 15.16 5.64 -24.65
N GLY A 132 13.94 5.63 -25.20
CA GLY A 132 13.52 4.78 -26.31
C GLY A 132 12.60 3.62 -25.90
N GLY A 133 12.11 3.61 -24.64
CA GLY A 133 11.31 2.52 -24.09
C GLY A 133 12.06 1.75 -22.98
N PHE A 134 11.41 0.71 -22.45
CA PHE A 134 11.94 -0.14 -21.38
C PHE A 134 11.09 -1.41 -21.25
N THR A 135 11.66 -2.48 -20.72
CA THR A 135 10.88 -3.62 -20.23
C THR A 135 10.26 -3.26 -18.88
N SER A 136 8.99 -3.61 -18.68
CA SER A 136 8.25 -3.37 -17.43
C SER A 136 7.53 -4.63 -16.99
N THR A 137 7.03 -4.63 -15.76
CA THR A 137 6.16 -5.70 -15.24
C THR A 137 4.70 -5.41 -15.55
N TYR A 138 3.95 -6.45 -15.95
CA TYR A 138 2.50 -6.42 -15.99
C TYR A 138 1.92 -6.93 -14.67
N GLY A 139 0.81 -6.34 -14.21
CA GLY A 139 0.19 -6.72 -12.94
C GLY A 139 0.94 -6.24 -11.69
N GLY A 140 0.59 -6.81 -10.54
CA GLY A 140 1.14 -6.51 -9.23
C GLY A 140 1.42 -7.77 -8.43
N LEU A 141 2.22 -7.63 -7.37
CA LEU A 141 2.68 -8.78 -6.59
C LEU A 141 1.59 -9.39 -5.69
N CYS A 142 0.61 -8.59 -5.29
CA CYS A 142 -0.39 -8.98 -4.29
C CYS A 142 -1.84 -8.88 -4.78
N ASP A 143 -2.11 -8.10 -5.82
CA ASP A 143 -3.45 -7.68 -6.20
C ASP A 143 -3.87 -8.17 -7.60
N SER A 144 -2.95 -8.75 -8.38
CA SER A 144 -3.23 -9.20 -9.75
C SER A 144 -4.33 -10.25 -9.86
N ALA A 145 -4.26 -11.31 -9.04
CA ALA A 145 -5.24 -12.39 -9.10
C ALA A 145 -6.65 -11.90 -8.74
N ALA A 146 -6.76 -11.02 -7.73
CA ALA A 146 -8.03 -10.45 -7.32
C ALA A 146 -8.60 -9.50 -8.38
N GLN A 147 -7.77 -8.64 -8.98
CA GLN A 147 -8.20 -7.75 -10.06
C GLN A 147 -8.71 -8.52 -11.27
N GLU A 148 -8.01 -9.59 -11.67
CA GLU A 148 -8.42 -10.43 -12.79
C GLU A 148 -9.76 -11.13 -12.52
N ALA A 149 -9.92 -11.72 -11.33
CA ALA A 149 -11.18 -12.36 -10.95
C ALA A 149 -12.36 -11.37 -10.97
N ILE A 150 -12.15 -10.14 -10.47
CA ILE A 150 -13.17 -9.07 -10.49
C ILE A 150 -13.48 -8.65 -11.92
N ASN A 151 -12.47 -8.47 -12.78
CA ASN A 151 -12.69 -8.11 -14.19
C ASN A 151 -13.44 -9.19 -14.96
N LEU A 152 -13.10 -10.48 -14.76
CA LEU A 152 -13.80 -11.59 -15.40
C LEU A 152 -15.26 -11.72 -14.93
N THR A 153 -15.56 -11.34 -13.69
CA THR A 153 -16.90 -11.47 -13.09
C THR A 153 -17.78 -10.25 -13.35
N TYR A 154 -17.22 -9.05 -13.24
CA TYR A 154 -17.95 -7.77 -13.23
C TYR A 154 -17.58 -6.83 -14.37
N GLY A 155 -16.59 -7.16 -15.20
CA GLY A 155 -16.11 -6.35 -16.33
C GLY A 155 -15.17 -5.20 -15.96
N GLU A 156 -15.14 -4.77 -14.69
CA GLU A 156 -14.25 -3.70 -14.23
C GLU A 156 -13.99 -3.80 -12.72
N VAL A 157 -12.78 -3.42 -12.29
CA VAL A 157 -12.39 -3.31 -10.87
C VAL A 157 -13.02 -2.09 -10.21
N LYS A 158 -14.30 -2.22 -9.83
CA LYS A 158 -15.04 -1.24 -9.03
C LYS A 158 -15.32 -1.76 -7.63
N HIS A 159 -15.36 -0.85 -6.66
CA HIS A 159 -15.66 -1.18 -5.27
C HIS A 159 -16.48 -0.08 -4.60
N ASN A 160 -17.20 -0.46 -3.53
CA ASN A 160 -17.94 0.49 -2.70
C ASN A 160 -16.98 1.42 -1.95
N LYS A 161 -17.51 2.56 -1.47
CA LYS A 161 -16.79 3.41 -0.52
C LYS A 161 -16.64 2.67 0.80
N ILE A 162 -15.48 2.75 1.45
CA ILE A 162 -15.23 2.06 2.73
C ILE A 162 -16.28 2.45 3.80
N SER A 163 -16.75 3.69 3.78
CA SER A 163 -17.79 4.16 4.69
C SER A 163 -19.13 3.44 4.56
N ASP A 164 -19.40 2.82 3.41
CA ASP A 164 -20.65 2.09 3.17
C ASP A 164 -20.74 0.79 3.98
N LEU A 165 -19.61 0.28 4.49
CA LEU A 165 -19.58 -0.83 5.45
C LEU A 165 -20.44 -0.55 6.69
N GLU A 166 -20.59 0.72 7.08
CA GLU A 166 -21.41 1.12 8.22
C GLU A 166 -22.91 0.80 8.06
N ASN A 167 -23.36 0.49 6.83
CA ASN A 167 -24.74 0.11 6.51
C ASN A 167 -24.96 -1.41 6.47
N SER A 168 -23.89 -2.20 6.59
CA SER A 168 -23.95 -3.66 6.49
C SER A 168 -24.54 -4.30 7.75
N LYS A 169 -25.39 -5.32 7.59
CA LYS A 169 -25.88 -6.16 8.71
C LYS A 169 -24.97 -7.37 8.99
N LEU A 170 -24.17 -7.75 7.99
CA LEU A 170 -23.19 -8.84 8.06
C LEU A 170 -21.93 -8.38 7.33
N ILE A 171 -20.77 -8.57 7.96
CA ILE A 171 -19.46 -8.32 7.37
C ILE A 171 -18.64 -9.60 7.50
N ILE A 172 -18.02 -10.03 6.40
CA ILE A 172 -17.09 -11.17 6.37
C ILE A 172 -15.69 -10.63 6.07
N LEU A 173 -14.77 -10.75 7.02
CA LEU A 173 -13.35 -10.52 6.81
C LEU A 173 -12.70 -11.85 6.42
N TRP A 174 -12.44 -12.03 5.13
CA TRP A 174 -11.88 -13.27 4.57
C TRP A 174 -10.42 -13.06 4.18
N GLY A 175 -9.50 -13.78 4.83
CA GLY A 175 -8.05 -13.71 4.59
C GLY A 175 -7.47 -12.31 4.85
N SER A 176 -8.06 -11.53 5.74
CA SER A 176 -7.78 -10.10 5.90
C SER A 176 -7.66 -9.69 7.36
N ASN A 177 -6.61 -8.91 7.66
CA ASN A 177 -6.33 -8.34 8.99
C ASN A 177 -6.24 -6.79 8.94
N PRO A 178 -7.35 -6.09 8.63
CA PRO A 178 -7.37 -4.63 8.54
C PRO A 178 -6.98 -3.90 9.83
N ALA A 179 -7.00 -4.53 11.01
CA ALA A 179 -6.52 -3.94 12.24
C ALA A 179 -5.03 -3.51 12.14
N TYR A 180 -4.24 -4.22 11.32
CA TYR A 180 -2.85 -3.89 11.04
C TYR A 180 -2.62 -3.30 9.65
N THR A 181 -3.32 -3.82 8.64
CA THR A 181 -3.04 -3.52 7.23
C THR A 181 -3.85 -2.34 6.71
N ASN A 182 -5.05 -2.09 7.26
CA ASN A 182 -5.94 -1.02 6.84
C ASN A 182 -6.82 -0.50 7.98
N ILE A 183 -6.22 0.32 8.86
CA ILE A 183 -6.88 0.87 10.05
C ILE A 183 -8.13 1.71 9.72
N HIS A 184 -8.24 2.21 8.49
CA HIS A 184 -9.39 2.99 8.03
C HIS A 184 -10.58 2.07 7.74
N LEU A 185 -10.34 0.92 7.11
CA LEU A 185 -11.36 -0.11 6.94
C LEU A 185 -11.82 -0.65 8.29
N MET A 186 -10.89 -0.97 9.19
CA MET A 186 -11.24 -1.51 10.51
C MET A 186 -12.10 -0.52 11.33
N HIS A 187 -11.88 0.78 11.17
CA HIS A 187 -12.71 1.82 11.81
C HIS A 187 -14.18 1.72 11.39
N HIS A 188 -14.47 1.53 10.10
CA HIS A 188 -15.85 1.41 9.61
C HIS A 188 -16.47 0.04 9.94
N VAL A 189 -15.67 -1.03 9.94
CA VAL A 189 -16.12 -2.36 10.42
C VAL A 189 -16.56 -2.28 11.89
N ASN A 190 -15.74 -1.67 12.75
CA ASN A 190 -16.08 -1.52 14.17
C ASN A 190 -17.37 -0.74 14.38
N LYS A 191 -17.56 0.36 13.64
CA LYS A 191 -18.82 1.12 13.69
C LYS A 191 -20.04 0.31 13.27
N ALA A 192 -19.92 -0.53 12.24
CA ALA A 192 -21.00 -1.39 11.81
C ALA A 192 -21.35 -2.41 12.91
N VAL A 193 -20.33 -3.04 13.53
CA VAL A 193 -20.51 -3.96 14.65
C VAL A 193 -21.13 -3.28 15.86
N ASP A 194 -20.70 -2.06 16.20
CA ASP A 194 -21.27 -1.28 17.31
C ASP A 194 -22.75 -0.88 17.02
N LYS A 195 -23.18 -0.86 15.75
CA LYS A 195 -24.58 -0.71 15.32
C LYS A 195 -25.37 -2.04 15.26
N GLY A 196 -24.74 -3.16 15.58
CA GLY A 196 -25.36 -4.48 15.61
C GLY A 196 -25.07 -5.38 14.41
N ALA A 197 -24.17 -4.99 13.50
CA ALA A 197 -23.74 -5.89 12.42
C ALA A 197 -23.01 -7.12 12.97
N LYS A 198 -23.28 -8.29 12.40
CA LYS A 198 -22.48 -9.49 12.70
C LYS A 198 -21.16 -9.43 11.94
N LEU A 199 -20.06 -9.69 12.64
CA LEU A 199 -18.74 -9.84 12.04
C LEU A 199 -18.35 -11.32 12.02
N ILE A 200 -17.99 -11.82 10.85
CA ILE A 200 -17.38 -13.14 10.67
C ILE A 200 -15.94 -12.94 10.22
N THR A 201 -15.00 -13.70 10.78
CA THR A 201 -13.62 -13.73 10.30
C THR A 201 -13.30 -15.13 9.79
N ILE A 202 -12.72 -15.20 8.60
CA ILE A 202 -12.23 -16.42 7.98
C ILE A 202 -10.73 -16.21 7.76
N ASP A 203 -9.90 -16.87 8.55
CA ASP A 203 -8.45 -16.74 8.47
C ASP A 203 -7.78 -18.00 9.03
N ILE A 204 -6.60 -18.34 8.52
CA ILE A 204 -5.84 -19.52 8.96
C ILE A 204 -5.34 -19.39 10.40
N ARG A 205 -5.30 -18.17 10.95
CA ARG A 205 -4.90 -17.89 12.33
C ARG A 205 -5.87 -16.90 12.94
N GLU A 206 -6.10 -16.99 14.25
CA GLU A 206 -6.72 -15.88 14.96
C GLU A 206 -5.87 -14.62 14.83
N ASN A 207 -6.54 -13.51 14.54
CA ASN A 207 -5.91 -12.24 14.26
C ASN A 207 -6.70 -11.10 14.91
N GLU A 208 -6.07 -9.94 14.99
CA GLU A 208 -6.55 -8.81 15.77
C GLU A 208 -7.81 -8.17 15.19
N SER A 209 -8.07 -8.39 13.90
CA SER A 209 -9.31 -7.96 13.25
C SER A 209 -10.53 -8.75 13.67
N GLY A 210 -10.37 -10.00 14.09
CA GLY A 210 -11.48 -10.84 14.52
C GLY A 210 -11.85 -10.73 16.00
N ALA A 211 -11.27 -9.79 16.74
CA ALA A 211 -11.52 -9.65 18.19
C ALA A 211 -13.00 -9.41 18.56
N LYS A 212 -13.80 -8.84 17.64
CA LYS A 212 -15.26 -8.64 17.80
C LYS A 212 -16.09 -9.61 16.96
N SER A 213 -15.49 -10.66 16.43
CA SER A 213 -16.19 -11.59 15.55
C SER A 213 -17.19 -12.44 16.31
N TYR A 214 -18.40 -12.51 15.76
CA TYR A 214 -19.42 -13.45 16.19
C TYR A 214 -19.01 -14.89 15.86
N LEU A 215 -18.30 -15.09 14.75
CA LEU A 215 -17.80 -16.38 14.32
C LEU A 215 -16.40 -16.23 13.74
N TYR A 216 -15.50 -17.12 14.16
CA TYR A 216 -14.17 -17.29 13.58
C TYR A 216 -14.10 -18.65 12.90
N LEU A 217 -13.68 -18.69 11.63
CA LEU A 217 -13.47 -19.91 10.87
C LEU A 217 -12.00 -20.02 10.47
N ASN A 218 -11.40 -21.18 10.74
CA ASN A 218 -10.01 -21.47 10.42
C ASN A 218 -9.91 -22.57 9.36
N PRO A 219 -10.13 -22.26 8.07
CA PRO A 219 -9.93 -23.22 7.00
C PRO A 219 -8.45 -23.63 6.90
N ARG A 220 -8.18 -24.79 6.32
CA ARG A 220 -6.81 -25.19 5.99
C ARG A 220 -6.24 -24.21 4.94
N PRO A 221 -4.96 -23.80 5.02
CA PRO A 221 -4.38 -22.92 4.03
C PRO A 221 -4.60 -23.42 2.59
N GLY A 222 -5.10 -22.55 1.72
CA GLY A 222 -5.39 -22.87 0.32
C GLY A 222 -6.72 -23.57 0.08
N THR A 223 -7.59 -23.73 1.09
CA THR A 223 -8.91 -24.38 0.95
C THR A 223 -10.10 -23.41 0.94
N ASP A 224 -9.83 -22.11 0.85
CA ASP A 224 -10.83 -21.04 0.80
C ASP A 224 -11.85 -21.24 -0.34
N GLY A 225 -11.40 -21.72 -1.50
CA GLY A 225 -12.28 -22.03 -2.63
C GLY A 225 -13.28 -23.15 -2.31
N CYS A 226 -12.87 -24.18 -1.56
CA CYS A 226 -13.78 -25.24 -1.13
C CYS A 226 -14.84 -24.71 -0.16
N LEU A 227 -14.45 -23.82 0.76
CA LEU A 227 -15.38 -23.18 1.68
C LEU A 227 -16.39 -22.28 0.93
N ALA A 228 -15.92 -21.48 -0.03
CA ALA A 228 -16.78 -20.64 -0.86
C ALA A 228 -17.80 -21.47 -1.66
N LEU A 229 -17.37 -22.57 -2.28
CA LEU A 229 -18.25 -23.50 -3.00
C LEU A 229 -19.25 -24.19 -2.06
N GLY A 230 -18.84 -24.57 -0.85
CA GLY A 230 -19.74 -25.13 0.15
C GLY A 230 -20.83 -24.14 0.59
N ILE A 231 -20.46 -22.87 0.80
CA ILE A 231 -21.42 -21.80 1.10
C ILE A 231 -22.40 -21.62 -0.07
N ALA A 232 -21.88 -21.55 -1.31
CA ALA A 232 -22.72 -21.41 -2.50
C ALA A 232 -23.71 -22.59 -2.65
N ASN A 233 -23.24 -23.83 -2.46
CA ASN A 233 -24.10 -25.01 -2.48
C ASN A 233 -25.21 -24.93 -1.42
N LYS A 234 -24.91 -24.47 -0.19
CA LYS A 234 -25.94 -24.30 0.85
C LYS A 234 -26.93 -23.17 0.57
N LEU A 235 -26.51 -22.11 -0.12
CA LEU A 235 -27.44 -21.07 -0.57
C LEU A 235 -28.43 -21.62 -1.63
N ILE A 236 -27.94 -22.47 -2.54
CA ILE A 236 -28.76 -23.13 -3.57
C ILE A 236 -29.73 -24.14 -2.93
N GLU A 237 -29.23 -25.08 -2.15
CA GLU A 237 -30.03 -26.15 -1.52
C GLU A 237 -31.16 -25.60 -0.66
N ASN A 238 -30.89 -24.51 0.07
CA ASN A 238 -31.85 -23.88 0.97
C ASN A 238 -32.69 -22.80 0.28
N LYS A 239 -32.57 -22.60 -1.04
CA LYS A 239 -33.31 -21.58 -1.81
C LYS A 239 -33.18 -20.16 -1.24
N LEU A 240 -31.94 -19.77 -0.89
CA LEU A 240 -31.60 -18.46 -0.30
C LEU A 240 -31.02 -17.46 -1.33
N ILE A 241 -31.04 -17.81 -2.62
CA ILE A 241 -30.58 -16.94 -3.71
C ILE A 241 -31.69 -15.97 -4.07
N ASP A 242 -31.32 -14.70 -4.23
CA ASP A 242 -32.23 -13.69 -4.77
C ASP A 242 -32.40 -13.89 -6.28
N HIS A 243 -33.65 -13.87 -6.75
CA HIS A 243 -34.03 -14.10 -8.14
C HIS A 243 -34.64 -12.87 -8.81
N ASN A 244 -34.70 -11.73 -8.10
CA ASN A 244 -35.28 -10.49 -8.59
C ASN A 244 -34.22 -9.43 -8.92
#